data_AF-A0A941UMR5-F1
#
_entry.id   AF-A0A941UMR5-F1
#
_cell.length_a   1.000
_cell.length_b   1.000
_cell.length_c   1.000
_cell.angle_alpha   90.00
_cell.angle_beta   90.00
_cell.angle_gamma   90.00
#
_symmetry.space_group_name_H-M   'P 1'
#
loop_
_entity.id
_entity.type
_entity.pdbx_description
1 polymer ?
#
loop_
_entity_poly.entity_id
_entity_poly.type
_entity_poly.pdbx_seq_one_letter_code
_entity_poly.pdbx_strand_id
1 'polypeptide(L)' 'MRVPTSALLEGGRVLVLEQGKLAERKVKAGVANWEYTEIVDGLAAGDRIVTSLEREGVKAGAAAVADTEAAGK' A
#
# COMPACT_ATOMS: atom_id res chain seq x y z
N MET A 1 -8.49 8.73 3.51
CA MET A 1 -7.97 7.51 4.18
C MET A 1 -6.49 7.71 4.47
N ARG A 2 -5.91 7.08 5.49
CA ARG A 2 -4.47 7.19 5.77
C ARG A 2 -3.80 5.84 5.60
N VAL A 3 -2.62 5.86 5.03
CA VAL A 3 -1.75 4.69 4.86
C VAL A 3 -0.40 4.98 5.51
N PRO A 4 0.35 3.97 5.99
CA PRO A 4 1.71 4.19 6.44
C PRO A 4 2.54 4.86 5.36
N THR A 5 3.35 5.87 5.69
CA THR A 5 4.20 6.54 4.72
C THR A 5 5.18 5.55 4.06
N SER A 6 5.62 4.53 4.80
CA SER A 6 6.44 3.42 4.30
C SER A 6 5.78 2.53 3.24
N ALA A 7 4.45 2.63 3.06
CA ALA A 7 3.70 1.94 2.02
C ALA A 7 3.72 2.66 0.66
N LEU A 8 4.14 3.94 0.66
CA LEU A 8 4.14 4.78 -0.52
C LEU A 8 5.45 4.62 -1.30
N LEU A 9 5.34 4.20 -2.55
CA LEU A 9 6.42 4.19 -3.52
C LEU A 9 6.67 5.60 -4.08
N GLU A 10 7.89 5.81 -4.56
CA GLU A 10 8.28 7.04 -5.23
C GLU A 10 7.34 7.36 -6.42
N GLY A 11 6.96 8.64 -6.53
CA GLY A 11 6.03 9.13 -7.55
C GLY A 11 4.55 8.97 -7.20
N GLY A 12 4.22 8.69 -5.93
CA GLY A 12 2.83 8.62 -5.45
C GLY A 12 2.13 7.35 -5.92
N ARG A 13 2.77 6.21 -5.67
CA ARG A 13 2.23 4.89 -6.03
C ARG A 13 2.15 3.99 -4.79
N VAL A 14 1.28 3.01 -4.81
CA VAL A 14 1.19 1.95 -3.80
C VAL A 14 1.10 0.59 -4.48
N LEU A 15 1.48 -0.46 -3.78
CA LEU A 15 1.23 -1.83 -4.22
C LEU A 15 -0.08 -2.32 -3.62
N VAL A 16 -1.03 -2.68 -4.48
CA VAL A 16 -2.35 -3.22 -4.12
C VAL A 16 -2.35 -4.71 -4.43
N LEU A 17 -2.88 -5.52 -3.52
CA LEU A 17 -3.09 -6.94 -3.75
C LEU A 17 -4.39 -7.16 -4.54
N GLU A 18 -4.26 -7.56 -5.80
CA GLU A 18 -5.35 -7.89 -6.69
C GLU A 18 -5.22 -9.34 -7.17
N GLN A 19 -6.24 -10.16 -6.91
CA GLN A 19 -6.31 -11.54 -7.41
C GLN A 19 -5.04 -12.38 -7.13
N GLY A 20 -4.41 -12.18 -5.96
CA GLY A 20 -3.20 -12.90 -5.57
C GLY A 20 -1.89 -12.34 -6.14
N LYS A 21 -1.91 -11.15 -6.74
CA LYS A 21 -0.72 -10.46 -7.26
C LYS A 21 -0.67 -9.00 -6.81
N LEU A 22 0.54 -8.47 -6.67
CA LEU A 22 0.75 -7.05 -6.39
C LEU A 22 0.66 -6.24 -7.68
N ALA A 23 -0.18 -5.21 -7.68
CA ALA A 23 -0.32 -4.26 -8.77
C ALA A 23 0.08 -2.86 -8.28
N GLU A 24 0.85 -2.14 -9.08
CA GLU A 24 1.11 -0.72 -8.82
C GLU A 24 -0.13 0.11 -9.14
N ARG A 25 -0.55 0.92 -8.18
CA ARG A 25 -1.64 1.87 -8.35
C ARG A 25 -1.15 3.27 -8.04
N LYS A 26 -1.41 4.19 -8.96
CA LYS A 26 -1.15 5.61 -8.75
C LYS A 26 -2.19 6.16 -7.79
N VAL A 27 -1.74 6.90 -6.79
CA VAL A 27 -2.58 7.53 -5.78
C VAL A 27 -2.28 9.02 -5.71
N LYS A 28 -3.29 9.79 -5.30
CA LYS A 28 -3.09 11.19 -4.96
C LYS A 28 -2.85 11.28 -3.47
N ALA A 29 -1.61 11.57 -3.10
CA ALA A 29 -1.24 11.87 -1.72
C ALA A 29 -1.67 13.29 -1.33
N GLY A 30 -2.18 13.43 -0.11
CA GLY A 30 -2.49 14.70 0.55
C GLY A 30 -1.44 15.01 1.61
N VAL A 31 -1.90 15.31 2.82
CA VAL A 31 -1.00 15.62 3.94
C VAL A 31 -0.22 14.37 4.36
N ALA A 32 1.09 14.50 4.49
CA ALA A 32 1.99 13.43 4.92
C ALA A 32 2.78 13.85 6.16
N ASN A 33 3.05 12.89 7.03
CA ASN A 33 4.01 13.00 8.12
C ASN A 33 4.95 11.78 8.14
N TRP A 34 5.81 11.71 9.14
CA TRP A 34 6.80 10.64 9.27
C TRP A 34 6.20 9.23 9.40
N GLU A 35 4.94 9.10 9.83
CA GLU A 35 4.29 7.80 10.06
C GLU A 35 3.22 7.48 9.01
N TYR A 36 2.40 8.46 8.62
CA TYR A 36 1.25 8.30 7.75
C TYR A 36 1.19 9.33 6.63
N THR A 37 0.69 8.90 5.48
CA THR A 37 0.31 9.73 4.36
C THR A 37 -1.19 9.62 4.11
N GLU A 38 -1.86 10.76 3.98
CA GLU A 38 -3.25 10.83 3.55
C GLU A 38 -3.36 10.52 2.07
N ILE A 39 -4.30 9.64 1.71
CA ILE A 39 -4.69 9.37 0.33
C ILE A 39 -6.05 10.03 0.09
N VAL A 40 -6.08 10.95 -0.87
CA VAL A 40 -7.26 11.71 -1.26
C VAL A 40 -7.94 11.16 -2.52
N ASP A 41 -7.22 10.38 -3.34
CA ASP A 41 -7.76 9.72 -4.54
C ASP A 41 -6.91 8.50 -4.94
N GLY A 42 -7.52 7.56 -5.67
CA GLY A 42 -6.84 6.38 -6.23
C GLY A 42 -6.75 5.14 -5.33
N LEU A 43 -7.33 5.19 -4.13
CA LEU A 43 -7.44 4.04 -3.22
C LEU A 43 -8.79 4.05 -2.50
N ALA A 44 -9.45 2.90 -2.40
CA ALA A 44 -10.76 2.75 -1.76
C ALA A 44 -10.65 2.02 -0.42
N ALA A 45 -11.67 2.21 0.43
CA ALA A 45 -11.78 1.41 1.65
C ALA A 45 -11.96 -0.07 1.29
N GLY A 46 -11.15 -0.94 1.91
CA GLY A 46 -11.12 -2.37 1.62
C GLY A 46 -10.05 -2.82 0.63
N ASP A 47 -9.39 -1.88 -0.07
CA ASP A 47 -8.17 -2.21 -0.82
C ASP A 47 -7.09 -2.71 0.15
N ARG A 48 -6.47 -3.83 -0.21
CA ARG A 48 -5.34 -4.39 0.54
C ARG A 48 -4.05 -3.88 -0.08
N ILE A 49 -3.27 -3.15 0.70
CA ILE A 49 -1.98 -2.62 0.26
C ILE A 49 -0.82 -3.26 1.00
N VAL A 50 0.37 -3.16 0.41
CA VAL A 50 1.60 -3.53 1.10
C VAL A 50 2.05 -2.38 2.00
N THR A 51 2.16 -2.65 3.30
CA THR A 51 2.57 -1.65 4.30
C THR A 51 4.07 -1.65 4.61
N SER A 52 4.78 -2.72 4.26
CA SER A 52 6.22 -2.87 4.46
C SER A 52 6.87 -3.33 3.15
N LEU A 53 7.53 -2.37 2.48
CA LEU A 53 8.20 -2.58 1.19
C LEU A 53 9.59 -3.22 1.33
N GLU A 54 10.08 -3.40 2.56
CA GLU A 54 11.42 -3.89 2.88
C GLU A 54 11.57 -5.41 2.70
N ARG A 55 10.46 -6.15 2.56
CA ARG A 55 10.52 -7.59 2.31
C ARG A 55 11.04 -7.86 0.90
N GLU A 56 12.05 -8.72 0.80
CA GLU A 56 12.58 -9.16 -0.49
C GLU A 56 11.46 -9.74 -1.38
N GLY A 57 11.41 -9.28 -2.64
CA GLY A 57 10.44 -9.72 -3.64
C GLY A 57 9.14 -8.90 -3.69
N VAL A 58 8.95 -7.90 -2.81
CA VAL A 58 7.82 -6.96 -2.90
C VAL A 58 8.00 -6.02 -4.10
N LYS A 59 7.32 -6.34 -5.19
CA LYS A 59 7.30 -5.53 -6.42
C LYS A 59 6.02 -5.77 -7.22
N ALA A 60 5.75 -4.90 -8.18
CA ALA A 60 4.68 -5.10 -9.14
C ALA A 60 4.79 -6.46 -9.85
N GLY A 61 3.67 -7.14 -10.00
CA GLY A 61 3.55 -8.45 -10.64
C GLY A 61 3.94 -9.63 -9.75
N ALA A 62 4.50 -9.40 -8.55
CA ALA A 62 4.81 -10.47 -7.62
C ALA A 62 3.53 -11.13 -7.10
N ALA A 63 3.55 -12.47 -6.99
CA ALA A 63 2.49 -13.19 -6.31
C ALA A 63 2.54 -12.89 -4.82
N ALA A 64 1.39 -12.61 -4.21
CA ALA A 64 1.30 -12.29 -2.80
C ALA A 64 -0.03 -12.79 -2.25
N VAL A 65 -0.04 -13.06 -0.95
CA VAL A 65 -1.25 -13.35 -0.18
C VAL A 65 -1.36 -12.30 0.90
N ALA A 66 -2.60 -11.95 1.26
CA ALA A 66 -2.81 -11.02 2.36
C ALA A 66 -2.27 -11.67 3.63
N ASP A 67 -1.39 -10.96 4.32
CA ASP A 67 -1.00 -11.32 5.68
C ASP A 67 -2.25 -11.12 6.55
N THR A 68 -2.76 -12.21 7.13
CA THR A 68 -3.99 -12.17 7.94
C THR A 68 -3.78 -11.59 9.34
N GLU A 69 -2.58 -11.13 9.70
CA GLU A 69 -2.41 -10.25 10.85
C GLU A 69 -2.94 -8.84 10.52
N ALA A 70 -4.27 -8.74 10.49
CA ALA A 70 -4.94 -7.47 10.68
C ALA A 70 -4.64 -6.99 12.10
N ALA A 71 -3.96 -5.84 12.20
CA ALA A 71 -3.80 -4.98 13.36
C ALA A 71 -4.72 -5.38 14.55
N GLY A 72 -4.16 -6.15 15.47
CA GLY A 72 -4.86 -6.75 16.59
C GLY A 72 -4.11 -6.53 17.90
N LYS A 73 -4.00 -5.27 18.33
CA LYS A 73 -4.21 -4.87 19.73
C LYS A 73 -4.37 -3.36 19.86
#